data_AF-A0AAW8EKB5-F1
#
_entry.id   AF-A0AAW8EKB5-F1
#
_cell.length_a   1.000
_cell.length_b   1.000
_cell.length_c   1.000
_cell.angle_alpha   90.00
_cell.angle_beta   90.00
_cell.angle_gamma   90.00
#
_symmetry.space_group_name_H-M   'P 1'
#
loop_
_entity.id
_entity.type
_entity.pdbx_description
1 polymer ?
#
loop_
_entity_poly.entity_id
_entity_poly.type
_entity_poly.pdbx_seq_one_letter_code
_entity_poly.pdbx_strand_id
1 'polypeptide(L)' 'MRKVRWSRPGMGKRGGARVIYFNRNEQDDLVLLLVYVKAKFDNIPAAILLKLKEAIDAED' A
#
# COMPACT_ATOMS: atom_id res chain seq x y z
N MET A 1 5.32 -4.91 6.79
CA MET A 1 4.79 -4.01 5.73
C MET A 1 5.61 -4.14 4.46
N ARG A 2 4.95 -4.27 3.31
CA ARG A 2 5.58 -4.50 1.99
C ARG A 2 5.05 -3.49 0.98
N LYS A 3 5.82 -3.24 -0.09
CA LYS A 3 5.48 -2.30 -1.17
C LYS A 3 5.72 -2.97 -2.52
N VAL A 4 4.67 -3.06 -3.33
CA VAL A 4 4.74 -3.53 -4.71
C VAL A 4 4.67 -2.33 -5.66
N ARG A 5 5.57 -2.33 -6.65
CA ARG A 5 5.57 -1.36 -7.76
C ARG A 5 4.90 -2.05 -8.94
N TRP A 6 3.71 -1.58 -9.30
CA TRP A 6 2.91 -2.17 -10.36
C TRP A 6 3.00 -1.31 -11.63
N SER A 7 3.47 -1.90 -12.73
CA SER A 7 3.43 -1.28 -14.05
C SER A 7 2.05 -1.43 -14.67
N ARG A 8 1.48 -0.34 -15.19
CA ARG A 8 0.19 -0.38 -15.90
C ARG A 8 0.44 -0.35 -17.41
N PRO A 9 -0.15 -1.24 -18.21
CA PRO A 9 -0.05 -1.19 -19.67
C PRO A 9 -0.56 0.15 -20.22
N GLY A 10 0.05 0.63 -21.30
CA GLY A 10 -0.35 1.89 -21.96
C GLY A 10 -0.07 3.18 -21.18
N MET A 11 0.57 3.09 -20.00
CA MET A 11 0.88 4.23 -19.15
C MET A 11 2.39 4.51 -19.12
N GLY A 12 2.79 5.75 -19.38
CA GLY A 12 4.19 6.18 -19.33
C GLY A 12 4.79 6.15 -17.91
N LYS A 13 6.05 6.62 -17.76
CA LYS A 13 6.86 6.54 -16.51
C LYS A 13 6.16 7.00 -15.22
N ARG A 14 5.16 7.88 -15.30
CA ARG A 14 4.40 8.43 -14.16
C ARG A 14 3.12 7.67 -13.83
N GLY A 15 2.69 6.75 -14.70
CA GLY A 15 1.44 6.04 -14.57
C GLY A 15 1.54 4.70 -13.83
N GLY A 16 2.71 4.25 -13.37
CA GLY A 16 2.80 3.09 -12.48
C GLY A 16 2.07 3.30 -11.15
N ALA A 17 1.53 2.24 -10.57
CA ALA A 17 0.90 2.26 -9.25
C ALA A 17 1.85 1.71 -8.19
N ARG A 18 1.67 2.18 -6.95
CA ARG A 18 2.34 1.65 -5.76
C ARG A 18 1.27 1.11 -4.83
N VAL A 19 1.42 -0.16 -4.46
CA VAL A 19 0.54 -0.86 -3.54
C VAL A 19 1.32 -1.10 -2.27
N ILE A 20 0.76 -0.74 -1.12
CA ILE A 20 1.32 -1.03 0.19
C ILE A 20 0.38 -2.02 0.87
N TYR A 21 0.95 -3.13 1.34
CA TYR A 21 0.19 -4.22 1.96
C TYR A 21 0.96 -4.82 3.13
N PHE A 22 0.25 -5.60 3.95
CA PHE A 22 0.85 -6.47 4.94
C PHE A 22 0.06 -7.77 5.04
N ASN A 23 0.71 -8.80 5.56
CA ASN A 23 0.06 -10.08 5.82
C ASN A 23 -0.26 -10.15 7.31
N ARG A 24 -1.42 -10.71 7.64
CA ARG A 24 -1.77 -11.13 8.99
C ARG A 24 -1.59 -12.63 9.08
N ASN A 25 -0.46 -13.04 9.64
CA ASN A 25 -0.07 -14.46 9.67
C ASN A 25 -1.02 -15.33 10.50
N GLU A 26 -1.72 -14.77 11.48
CA GLU A 26 -2.67 -15.52 12.32
C GLU A 26 -3.98 -15.85 11.58
N GLN A 27 -4.32 -15.09 10.55
CA GLN A 27 -5.56 -15.21 9.78
C GLN A 27 -5.31 -15.61 8.32
N ASP A 28 -4.04 -15.81 7.93
CA ASP A 28 -3.60 -15.98 6.53
C ASP A 28 -4.12 -14.89 5.56
N ASP A 29 -4.44 -13.71 6.10
CA ASP A 29 -5.06 -12.62 5.35
C ASP A 29 -4.02 -11.66 4.74
N LEU A 30 -4.31 -11.24 3.50
CA LEU A 30 -3.56 -10.22 2.79
C LEU A 30 -4.29 -8.88 2.82
N VAL A 31 -3.83 -7.96 3.66
CA VAL A 31 -4.46 -6.66 3.82
C VAL A 31 -3.80 -5.62 2.92
N LEU A 32 -4.57 -5.06 1.98
CA LEU A 32 -4.17 -3.92 1.16
C LEU A 32 -4.43 -2.62 1.92
N LEU A 33 -3.36 -1.93 2.30
CA LEU A 33 -3.46 -0.69 3.07
C LEU A 33 -3.75 0.52 2.18
N LEU A 34 -3.01 0.64 1.07
CA LEU A 34 -3.02 1.82 0.22
C LEU A 34 -2.65 1.46 -1.21
N VAL A 35 -3.36 2.07 -2.17
CA VAL A 35 -3.03 2.03 -3.60
C VAL A 35 -2.99 3.45 -4.13
N TYR A 36 -1.89 3.84 -4.76
CA TYR A 36 -1.76 5.18 -5.34
C TYR A 36 -0.91 5.19 -6.61
N VAL A 37 -1.22 6.11 -7.53
CA VAL A 37 -0.41 6.33 -8.72
C VAL A 37 0.87 7.08 -8.36
N LYS A 38 1.98 6.75 -9.04
CA LYS A 38 3.29 7.35 -8.77
C LYS A 38 3.26 8.88 -8.84
N ALA A 39 2.50 9.44 -9.78
CA ALA A 39 2.40 10.89 -9.96
C ALA A 39 1.78 11.64 -8.78
N LYS A 40 0.98 10.97 -7.94
CA LYS A 40 0.18 11.64 -6.89
C LYS A 40 0.99 11.86 -5.61
N PHE A 41 1.87 10.93 -5.28
CA PHE A 41 2.70 10.99 -4.08
C PHE A 41 4.07 10.39 -4.35
N ASP A 42 5.15 11.07 -3.94
CA ASP A 42 6.50 10.54 -4.09
C ASP A 42 6.86 9.57 -2.96
N ASN A 43 6.60 9.96 -1.72
CA ASN A 43 6.79 9.12 -0.54
C ASN A 43 5.63 9.28 0.43
N ILE A 44 5.19 8.18 1.03
CA ILE A 44 4.21 8.21 2.13
C ILE A 44 4.99 7.97 3.42
N PRO A 45 4.93 8.89 4.40
CA PRO A 45 5.60 8.73 5.69
C PRO A 45 5.23 7.42 6.38
N ALA A 46 6.21 6.73 6.94
CA ALA A 46 6.00 5.47 7.65
C ALA A 46 5.04 5.61 8.85
N ALA A 47 5.06 6.76 9.52
CA ALA A 47 4.15 7.06 10.63
C ALA A 47 2.67 7.01 10.22
N ILE A 48 2.34 7.45 9.01
CA ILE A 48 0.96 7.37 8.49
C ILE A 48 0.57 5.92 8.24
N LEU A 49 1.48 5.15 7.65
CA LEU A 49 1.24 3.73 7.37
C LEU A 49 1.06 2.90 8.64
N LEU A 50 1.80 3.23 9.71
CA LEU A 50 1.65 2.59 11.00
C LEU A 50 0.27 2.85 11.60
N LYS A 51 -0.17 4.11 11.62
CA LYS A 51 -1.51 4.49 12.10
C LYS A 51 -2.63 3.80 11.32
N LEU A 52 -2.49 3.69 10.00
CA LEU A 52 -3.48 3.00 9.16
C LEU A 52 -3.52 1.50 9.47
N LYS A 53 -2.36 0.88 9.71
CA LYS A 53 -2.31 -0.52 10.14
C LYS A 53 -3.00 -0.71 11.49
N GLU A 54 -2.68 0.12 12.48
CA GLU A 54 -3.27 0.05 13.82
C GLU A 54 -4.80 0.24 13.78
N ALA A 55 -5.30 1.16 12.96
CA ALA A 55 -6.73 1.35 12.77
C ALA A 55 -7.42 0.11 12.20
N ILE A 56 -6.83 -0.51 11.17
CA ILE A 56 -7.38 -1.72 10.55
C ILE A 56 -7.31 -2.91 11.52
N ASP A 57 -6.23 -3.06 12.29
CA ASP A 57 -6.11 -4.11 13.30
C ASP A 57 -7.01 -3.91 14.52
N ALA A 58 -7.58 -2.72 14.73
CA ALA A 58 -8.50 -2.43 15.82
C ALA A 58 -9.98 -2.60 15.44
N GLU A 59 -10.29 -2.68 14.13
CA GLU A 59 -11.65 -2.91 13.63
C GLU A 59 -12.02 -4.41 13.56
N ASP A 60 -11.05 -5.31 13.68
CA ASP A 60 -11.22 -6.77 13.75
C ASP A 60 -11.17 -7.29 15.20
#